data_AF-A0A7Z9GVJ5-F1
#
_entry.id   AF-A0A7Z9GVJ5-F1
#
_cell.length_a   1.000
_cell.length_b   1.000
_cell.length_c   1.000
_cell.angle_alpha   90.00
_cell.angle_beta   90.00
_cell.angle_gamma   90.00
#
_symmetry.space_group_name_H-M   'P 1'
#
loop_
_entity.id
_entity.type
_entity.pdbx_description
1 polymer ?
#
loop_
_entity_poly.entity_id
_entity_poly.type
_entity_poly.pdbx_seq_one_letter_code
_entity_poly.pdbx_strand_id
1 'polypeptide(L)'
;MPVSPGHHFNLLTVLLLSIICCHEGTSRPLAAAELQYPVAVAVGPSGTIYIADRKLPGIWQLEDGKLEVFVSGDKKIGGFLNAVRCLAIDGAGQLLVGDSATREIYR
;
A
#
# COMPACT_ATOMS: atom_id res chain seq x y z
N MET A 1 -16.85 -9.87 -31.69
CA MET A 1 -16.46 -8.87 -30.68
C MET A 1 -15.32 -9.47 -29.87
N PRO A 2 -14.07 -9.00 -29.97
CA PRO A 2 -12.99 -9.58 -29.16
C PRO A 2 -13.18 -9.15 -27.71
N VAL A 3 -13.25 -10.13 -26.82
CA VAL A 3 -13.27 -9.94 -25.38
C VAL A 3 -11.90 -9.45 -24.91
N SER A 4 -11.88 -8.40 -24.10
CA SER A 4 -10.66 -7.82 -23.52
C SER A 4 -9.95 -8.86 -22.64
N PRO A 5 -8.61 -9.01 -22.68
CA PRO A 5 -7.90 -9.94 -21.82
C PRO A 5 -8.11 -9.55 -20.36
N GLY A 6 -8.66 -10.50 -19.59
CA GLY A 6 -8.87 -10.34 -18.15
C GLY A 6 -7.59 -9.91 -17.46
N HIS A 7 -7.67 -8.82 -16.69
CA HIS A 7 -6.64 -8.50 -15.72
C HIS A 7 -6.54 -9.70 -14.78
N HIS A 8 -5.42 -10.41 -14.88
CA HIS A 8 -5.06 -11.54 -14.04
C HIS A 8 -5.25 -11.12 -12.58
N PHE A 9 -6.32 -11.64 -11.98
CA PHE A 9 -6.67 -11.47 -10.58
C PHE A 9 -5.61 -12.27 -9.79
N ASN A 10 -4.46 -11.64 -9.54
CA ASN A 10 -3.31 -12.30 -8.95
C ASN A 10 -3.59 -12.54 -7.46
N LEU A 11 -3.79 -13.82 -7.13
CA LEU A 11 -3.89 -14.39 -5.79
C LEU A 11 -2.56 -14.29 -4.99
N LEU A 12 -1.70 -13.32 -5.30
CA LEU A 12 -0.32 -13.22 -4.82
C LEU A 12 -0.11 -12.07 -3.82
N THR A 13 -1.16 -11.42 -3.31
CA THR A 13 -1.04 -10.22 -2.47
C THR A 13 -0.87 -10.51 -0.97
N VAL A 14 -0.92 -11.78 -0.54
CA VAL A 14 -0.87 -12.14 0.90
C VAL A 14 0.54 -12.53 1.40
N LEU A 15 1.56 -12.57 0.53
CA LEU A 15 2.89 -13.10 0.91
C LEU A 15 4.08 -12.15 0.72
N LEU A 16 3.87 -10.83 0.79
CA LEU A 16 4.95 -9.84 0.66
C LEU A 16 5.31 -9.09 1.95
N LEU A 17 5.14 -9.74 3.10
CA LEU A 17 5.85 -9.36 4.34
C LEU A 17 7.01 -10.32 4.65
N SER A 18 7.30 -11.30 3.77
CA SER A 18 8.39 -12.28 4.01
C SER A 18 9.17 -12.71 2.76
N ILE A 19 8.89 -12.17 1.57
CA ILE A 19 9.65 -12.48 0.34
C ILE A 19 10.17 -11.19 -0.29
N ILE A 20 11.21 -10.63 0.33
CA ILE A 20 12.35 -10.12 -0.44
C ILE A 20 13.45 -11.13 -0.15
N CYS A 21 13.45 -12.22 -0.92
CA CYS A 21 14.51 -13.20 -0.88
C CYS A 21 15.01 -13.40 -2.31
N CYS A 22 16.34 -13.30 -2.45
CA CYS A 22 17.15 -13.65 -3.62
C CYS A 22 17.34 -12.59 -4.72
N HIS A 23 18.00 -11.48 -4.39
CA HIS A 23 19.25 -11.10 -5.07
C HIS A 23 20.04 -10.18 -4.12
N GLU A 24 21.24 -10.63 -3.70
CA GLU A 24 22.22 -9.87 -2.91
C GLU A 24 21.91 -9.60 -1.42
N GLY A 25 22.09 -10.65 -0.60
CA GLY A 25 22.98 -10.61 0.57
C GLY A 25 22.72 -9.65 1.75
N THR A 26 21.64 -8.87 1.77
CA THR A 26 21.30 -8.01 2.91
C THR A 26 19.82 -8.12 3.26
N SER A 27 19.46 -9.17 3.98
CA SER A 27 18.13 -9.31 4.59
C SER A 27 18.01 -8.39 5.81
N ARG A 28 18.17 -7.08 5.63
CA ARG A 28 17.79 -6.12 6.66
C ARG A 28 16.31 -5.80 6.45
N PRO A 29 15.40 -6.16 7.37
CA PRO A 29 14.03 -5.70 7.28
C PRO A 29 14.05 -4.17 7.41
N LEU A 30 14.03 -3.46 6.27
CA LEU A 30 14.31 -2.03 6.21
C LEU A 30 13.21 -1.15 6.82
N ALA A 31 12.06 -1.72 7.17
CA ALA A 31 10.88 -0.97 7.63
C ALA A 31 10.12 -1.60 8.82
N ALA A 32 10.56 -2.74 9.35
CA ALA A 32 9.81 -3.47 10.38
C ALA A 32 9.76 -2.73 11.74
N ALA A 33 10.62 -1.74 11.98
CA ALA A 33 10.65 -0.99 13.23
C ALA A 33 9.61 0.14 13.31
N GLU A 34 9.07 0.60 12.18
CA GLU A 34 8.18 1.77 12.12
C GLU A 34 6.71 1.40 11.86
N LEU A 35 6.46 0.37 11.04
CA LEU A 35 5.11 -0.14 10.77
C LEU A 35 4.57 -0.96 11.97
N GLN A 36 3.30 -0.77 12.30
CA GLN A 36 2.68 -1.34 13.51
C GLN A 36 1.61 -2.40 13.20
N TYR A 37 0.82 -2.21 12.15
CA TYR A 37 -0.22 -3.13 11.70
C TYR A 37 -0.54 -2.89 10.22
N PRO A 38 0.38 -3.24 9.30
CA PRO A 38 0.16 -3.10 7.87
C PRO A 38 -1.02 -3.98 7.42
N VAL A 39 -1.96 -3.39 6.69
CA VAL A 39 -3.20 -4.08 6.23
C VAL A 39 -3.35 -4.11 4.72
N ALA A 40 -2.65 -3.23 3.98
CA ALA A 40 -2.65 -3.25 2.52
C ALA A 40 -1.33 -2.70 1.96
N VAL A 41 -1.00 -3.14 0.75
CA VAL A 41 0.16 -2.70 -0.02
C VAL A 41 -0.23 -2.56 -1.50
N ALA A 42 0.36 -1.58 -2.20
CA ALA A 42 0.26 -1.45 -3.65
C ALA A 42 1.60 -0.97 -4.22
N VAL A 43 1.98 -1.44 -5.41
CA VAL A 43 3.25 -1.07 -6.06
C VAL A 43 2.96 -0.19 -7.26
N GLY A 44 3.46 1.04 -7.22
CA GLY A 44 3.37 2.02 -8.30
C GLY A 44 4.23 1.66 -9.51
N PRO A 45 4.02 2.32 -10.66
CA PRO A 45 4.75 2.06 -11.90
C PRO A 45 6.26 2.36 -11.81
N SER A 46 6.68 3.21 -10.89
CA SER A 46 8.08 3.51 -10.56
C SER A 46 8.75 2.48 -9.65
N GLY A 47 8.01 1.48 -9.15
CA GLY A 47 8.46 0.55 -8.12
C GLY A 47 8.26 1.06 -6.68
N THR A 48 7.69 2.25 -6.51
CA THR A 48 7.28 2.80 -5.20
C THR A 48 6.28 1.86 -4.53
N ILE A 49 6.54 1.50 -3.27
CA ILE A 49 5.64 0.63 -2.50
C ILE A 49 4.80 1.51 -1.57
N TYR A 50 3.50 1.59 -1.80
CA TYR A 50 2.55 2.26 -0.91
C TYR A 50 2.00 1.29 0.11
N ILE A 51 1.92 1.71 1.37
CA ILE A 51 1.56 0.88 2.51
C ILE A 51 0.47 1.59 3.31
N ALA A 52 -0.61 0.89 3.58
CA ALA A 52 -1.62 1.30 4.55
C ALA A 52 -1.38 0.55 5.86
N ASP A 53 -1.08 1.29 6.91
CA ASP A 53 -0.97 0.77 8.26
C ASP A 53 -2.18 1.19 9.09
N ARG A 54 -2.78 0.24 9.79
CA ARG A 54 -4.03 0.46 10.52
C ARG A 54 -3.86 1.28 11.79
N LYS A 55 -2.66 1.28 12.35
CA LYS A 55 -2.32 1.96 13.60
C LYS A 55 -1.56 3.26 13.35
N LEU A 56 -0.99 3.45 12.17
CA LEU A 56 -0.42 4.74 11.75
C LEU A 56 -1.45 5.54 10.94
N PRO A 57 -1.41 6.88 10.98
CA PRO A 57 -2.29 7.70 10.15
C PRO A 57 -1.81 7.73 8.71
N GLY A 58 -2.75 7.78 7.76
CA GLY A 58 -2.45 8.06 6.36
C GLY A 58 -1.84 6.90 5.57
N ILE A 59 -1.13 7.25 4.50
CA ILE A 59 -0.43 6.32 3.61
C ILE A 59 1.07 6.55 3.73
N TRP A 60 1.81 5.46 3.75
CA TRP A 60 3.27 5.43 3.77
C TRP A 60 3.79 4.98 2.41
N GLN A 61 4.95 5.47 2.02
CA GLN A 61 5.67 4.98 0.85
C GLN A 61 7.04 4.45 1.25
N LEU A 62 7.48 3.41 0.56
CA LEU A 62 8.80 2.83 0.66
C LEU A 62 9.48 2.92 -0.70
N GLU A 63 10.58 3.66 -0.75
CA GLU A 63 11.43 3.86 -1.92
C GLU A 63 12.89 3.76 -1.49
N ASP A 64 13.72 3.02 -2.23
CA ASP A 64 15.14 2.84 -1.92
C ASP A 64 15.43 2.42 -0.47
N GLY A 65 14.53 1.61 0.10
CA GLY A 65 14.61 1.14 1.49
C GLY A 65 14.24 2.20 2.55
N LYS A 66 13.82 3.40 2.16
CA LYS A 66 13.41 4.48 3.05
C LYS A 66 11.88 4.52 3.16
N LEU A 67 11.37 4.41 4.38
CA LEU A 67 9.94 4.52 4.68
C LEU A 67 9.61 5.97 5.04
N GLU A 68 8.63 6.58 4.38
CA GLU A 68 8.18 7.95 4.63
C GLU A 68 6.67 8.08 4.54
N VAL A 69 6.11 9.12 5.17
CA VAL A 69 4.69 9.45 5.03
C VAL A 69 4.45 10.01 3.63
N PHE A 70 3.66 9.31 2.83
CA PHE A 70 3.22 9.78 1.52
C PHE A 70 2.08 10.79 1.64
N VAL A 71 1.05 10.43 2.41
CA VAL A 71 -0.09 11.30 2.69
C VAL A 71 -0.47 11.15 4.16
N SER A 72 -0.57 12.28 4.88
CA SER A 72 -0.99 12.27 6.28
C SER A 72 -2.52 12.12 6.41
N GLY A 73 -2.96 11.34 7.39
CA GLY A 73 -4.37 11.23 7.78
C GLY A 73 -4.70 11.92 9.11
N ASP A 74 -5.99 12.04 9.43
CA ASP A 74 -6.50 12.56 10.71
C ASP A 74 -7.10 11.41 11.54
N LYS A 75 -6.55 11.13 12.73
CA LYS A 75 -7.00 10.02 13.59
C LYS A 75 -8.37 10.21 14.26
N LYS A 76 -9.04 11.34 14.06
CA LYS A 76 -10.41 11.53 14.54
C LYS A 76 -11.35 10.51 13.91
N ILE A 77 -12.36 10.05 14.65
CA ILE A 77 -13.39 9.14 14.13
C ILE A 77 -14.04 9.79 12.91
N GLY A 78 -14.02 9.10 11.76
CA GLY A 78 -14.51 9.66 10.49
C GLY A 78 -13.56 10.63 9.79
N GLY A 79 -12.35 10.82 10.29
CA GLY A 79 -11.32 11.67 9.70
C GLY A 79 -10.73 11.09 8.42
N PHE A 80 -10.19 11.97 7.59
CA PHE A 80 -9.53 11.64 6.33
C PHE A 80 -8.39 10.63 6.54
N LEU A 81 -8.41 9.53 5.80
CA LEU A 81 -7.42 8.45 5.87
C LEU A 81 -7.18 7.89 7.29
N ASN A 82 -8.22 7.89 8.12
CA ASN A 82 -8.17 7.30 9.46
C ASN A 82 -8.34 5.78 9.41
N ALA A 83 -9.04 5.26 8.40
CA ALA A 83 -9.42 3.87 8.37
C ALA A 83 -9.24 3.20 7.01
N VAL A 84 -8.11 3.44 6.36
CA VAL A 84 -7.72 2.76 5.13
C VAL A 84 -7.71 1.23 5.28
N ARG A 85 -8.34 0.53 4.33
CA ARG A 85 -8.38 -0.95 4.27
C ARG A 85 -7.78 -1.52 3.01
N CYS A 86 -7.82 -0.80 1.90
CA CYS A 86 -7.34 -1.30 0.63
C CYS A 86 -6.65 -0.19 -0.16
N LEU A 87 -5.67 -0.62 -0.93
CA LEU A 87 -4.91 0.18 -1.88
C LEU A 87 -4.96 -0.52 -3.24
N ALA A 88 -5.01 0.24 -4.31
CA ALA A 88 -4.83 -0.26 -5.67
C ALA A 88 -4.16 0.79 -6.54
N ILE A 89 -3.42 0.37 -7.56
CA ILE A 89 -2.96 1.28 -8.61
C ILE A 89 -3.93 1.14 -9.79
N ASP A 90 -4.43 2.27 -10.30
CA ASP A 90 -5.31 2.26 -11.47
C ASP A 90 -4.53 2.19 -12.80
N GLY A 91 -5.24 2.10 -13.92
CA GLY A 91 -4.64 1.98 -15.25
C GLY A 91 -3.82 3.21 -15.70
N ALA A 92 -3.96 4.35 -15.01
CA ALA A 92 -3.17 5.55 -15.24
C ALA A 92 -1.96 5.64 -14.29
N GLY A 93 -1.78 4.66 -13.39
CA GLY A 93 -0.71 4.66 -12.39
C GLY A 93 -1.04 5.43 -11.11
N GLN A 94 -2.29 5.85 -10.89
CA GLN A 94 -2.70 6.58 -9.69
C GLN A 94 -3.05 5.64 -8.54
N LEU A 95 -2.76 6.05 -7.32
CA LEU A 95 -3.09 5.31 -6.11
C LEU A 95 -4.55 5.53 -5.72
N LEU A 96 -5.34 4.46 -5.74
CA LEU A 96 -6.69 4.41 -5.17
C LEU A 96 -6.63 3.97 -3.71
N VAL A 97 -7.32 4.69 -2.84
CA VAL A 97 -7.31 4.43 -1.39
C VAL A 97 -8.73 4.26 -0.87
N GLY A 98 -9.10 3.06 -0.45
CA GLY A 98 -10.39 2.80 0.17
C GLY A 98 -10.35 3.01 1.68
N ASP A 99 -11.05 4.05 2.16
CA ASP A 99 -11.16 4.37 3.58
C ASP A 99 -12.56 4.06 4.11
N SER A 100 -12.64 3.11 5.05
CA SER A 100 -13.93 2.71 5.61
C SER A 100 -14.50 3.70 6.62
N ALA A 101 -13.71 4.64 7.16
CA ALA A 101 -14.19 5.64 8.13
C ALA A 101 -15.00 6.71 7.41
N THR A 102 -14.50 7.15 6.26
CA THR A 102 -15.17 8.17 5.44
C THR A 102 -16.16 7.55 4.45
N ARG A 103 -16.04 6.24 4.16
CA ARG A 103 -16.82 5.51 3.14
C ARG A 103 -16.52 6.01 1.72
N GLU A 104 -15.30 6.49 1.50
CA GLU A 104 -14.85 7.04 0.23
C GLU A 104 -13.70 6.22 -0.37
N ILE A 105 -13.49 6.43 -1.67
CA ILE A 105 -12.29 6.02 -2.38
C ILE A 105 -11.57 7.30 -2.81
N TYR A 106 -10.38 7.53 -2.27
CA TYR A 106 -9.51 8.65 -2.64
C TYR A 106 -8.61 8.29 -3.83
N ARG A 107 -8.15 9.31 -4.54
CA ARG A 107 -7.23 9.27 -5.68
C ARG A 107 -6.11 10.28 -5.47
#